data_AF-A0A1V6I5E7-F1
#
_entry.id   AF-A0A1V6I5E7-F1
#
_cell.length_a   1.000
_cell.length_b   1.000
_cell.length_c   1.000
_cell.angle_alpha   90.00
_cell.angle_beta   90.00
_cell.angle_gamma   90.00
#
_symmetry.space_group_name_H-M   'P 1'
#
loop_
_entity.id
_entity.type
_entity.pdbx_description
1 polymer ?
#
loop_
_entity_poly.entity_id
_entity_poly.type
_entity_poly.pdbx_seq_one_letter_code
_entity_poly.pdbx_strand_id
1 'polypeptide(L)'
;MLNKKNNKTNMDNNLLNEYKQYYAIRAERYANNENYKYSYEAEKKLSEAMQSSQSLEDFKNKMGNLNELCANALVKDETLMEKAFYEKHKENVRILDAERILQKVDSCSNATDLGIMITEETNKNSMEITSDEAHRVLVDDWFLLDKLEIYENAEVPSEYKSEMKQIASDIRNSIIENARSVEEDMQAWENRWRLKPEILLEYRHKRLFPYEDKHIEEQIARYKSIINR
;
A
#
# COMPACT_ATOMS: atom_id res chain seq x y z
N MET A 1 29.60 55.14 12.72
CA MET A 1 28.39 54.43 12.23
C MET A 1 28.59 53.70 10.88
N LEU A 2 29.71 53.86 10.17
CA LEU A 2 29.97 53.19 8.89
C LEU A 2 30.33 51.69 9.00
N ASN A 3 30.93 51.24 10.11
CA ASN A 3 31.33 49.82 10.27
C ASN A 3 30.18 48.82 10.48
N LYS A 4 29.01 49.25 10.99
CA LYS A 4 27.87 48.33 11.19
C LYS A 4 27.16 47.97 9.88
N LYS A 5 27.12 48.89 8.90
CA LYS A 5 26.52 48.60 7.58
C LYS A 5 27.39 47.64 6.78
N ASN A 6 28.71 47.85 6.74
CA ASN A 6 29.63 46.97 6.01
C ASN A 6 29.66 45.54 6.56
N ASN A 7 29.60 45.36 7.88
CA ASN A 7 29.53 44.01 8.47
C ASN A 7 28.20 43.30 8.17
N LYS A 8 27.07 44.03 8.15
CA LYS A 8 25.77 43.45 7.81
C LYS A 8 25.71 43.00 6.34
N THR A 9 26.19 43.83 5.42
CA THR A 9 26.20 43.51 3.98
C THR A 9 27.11 42.32 3.65
N ASN A 10 28.25 42.16 4.32
CA ASN A 10 29.11 40.98 4.16
C ASN A 10 28.45 39.69 4.71
N MET A 11 27.72 39.80 5.81
CA MET A 11 27.01 38.66 6.41
C MET A 11 25.82 38.21 5.55
N ASP A 12 25.05 39.17 5.02
CA ASP A 12 23.91 38.93 4.12
C ASP A 12 24.36 38.31 2.79
N ASN A 13 25.51 38.75 2.24
CA ASN A 13 26.10 38.17 1.02
C ASN A 13 26.64 36.75 1.24
N ASN A 14 27.24 36.47 2.40
CA ASN A 14 27.67 35.11 2.71
C ASN A 14 26.48 34.16 2.83
N LEU A 15 25.42 34.59 3.52
CA LEU A 15 24.20 33.82 3.69
C LEU A 15 23.49 33.55 2.35
N LEU A 16 23.38 34.54 1.47
CA LEU A 16 22.79 34.34 0.14
C LEU A 16 23.55 33.28 -0.68
N ASN A 17 24.88 33.30 -0.65
CA ASN A 17 25.71 32.31 -1.35
C ASN A 17 25.56 30.90 -0.75
N GLU A 18 25.48 30.79 0.58
CA GLU A 18 25.18 29.51 1.26
C GLU A 18 23.83 28.94 0.82
N TYR A 19 22.78 29.77 0.74
CA TYR A 19 21.48 29.35 0.24
C TYR A 19 21.51 28.95 -1.24
N LYS A 20 22.24 29.68 -2.10
CA LYS A 20 22.44 29.29 -3.50
C LYS A 20 23.07 27.90 -3.61
N GLN A 21 24.10 27.62 -2.82
CA GLN A 21 24.72 26.29 -2.79
C GLN A 21 23.75 25.23 -2.28
N TYR A 22 23.02 25.51 -1.20
CA TYR A 22 22.02 24.60 -0.64
C TYR A 22 20.97 24.18 -1.67
N TYR A 23 20.36 25.13 -2.38
CA TYR A 23 19.34 24.80 -3.40
C TYR A 23 19.94 24.14 -4.65
N ALA A 24 21.20 24.42 -5.00
CA ALA A 24 21.89 23.69 -6.07
C ALA A 24 22.07 22.20 -5.72
N ILE A 25 22.57 21.90 -4.52
CA ILE A 25 22.74 20.53 -4.01
C ILE A 25 21.38 19.81 -3.93
N ARG A 26 20.33 20.52 -3.54
CA ARG A 26 18.98 19.96 -3.42
C ARG A 26 18.43 19.46 -4.76
N ALA A 27 18.65 20.22 -5.84
CA ALA A 27 18.31 19.77 -7.19
C ALA A 27 19.22 18.64 -7.68
N GLU A 28 20.53 18.73 -7.42
CA GLU A 28 21.52 17.73 -7.83
C GLU A 28 21.27 16.34 -7.20
N ARG A 29 20.68 16.29 -6.00
CA ARG A 29 20.26 15.04 -5.34
C ARG A 29 19.47 14.09 -6.26
N TYR A 30 18.62 14.64 -7.12
CA TYR A 30 17.76 13.87 -8.02
C TYR A 30 18.32 13.77 -9.45
N ALA A 31 19.45 14.42 -9.74
CA ALA A 31 20.01 14.44 -11.07
C ALA A 31 20.40 13.02 -11.53
N ASN A 32 20.07 12.70 -12.78
CA ASN A 32 20.34 11.40 -13.41
C ASN A 32 19.65 10.19 -12.75
N ASN A 33 18.62 10.41 -11.93
CA ASN A 33 17.83 9.34 -11.36
C ASN A 33 16.47 9.22 -12.08
N GLU A 34 16.30 8.17 -12.89
CA GLU A 34 15.09 7.96 -13.70
C GLU A 34 13.81 7.84 -12.84
N ASN A 35 13.96 7.35 -11.61
CA ASN A 35 12.85 7.20 -10.68
C ASN A 35 12.40 8.53 -10.05
N TYR A 36 13.19 9.59 -10.16
CA TYR A 36 12.92 10.89 -9.51
C TYR A 36 12.87 12.05 -10.51
N LYS A 37 12.35 11.79 -11.72
CA LYS A 37 12.34 12.77 -12.81
C LYS A 37 11.46 13.98 -12.51
N TYR A 38 10.32 13.81 -11.82
CA TYR A 38 9.45 14.93 -11.50
C TYR A 38 10.10 15.80 -10.41
N SER A 39 10.69 15.16 -9.40
CA SER A 39 11.40 15.80 -8.29
C SER A 39 12.58 16.60 -8.81
N TYR A 40 13.36 16.03 -9.74
CA TYR A 40 14.47 16.75 -10.37
C TYR A 40 13.99 18.02 -11.07
N GLU A 41 12.96 17.95 -11.90
CA GLU A 41 12.43 19.12 -12.62
C GLU A 41 11.85 20.19 -11.68
N ALA A 42 11.19 19.80 -10.59
CA ALA A 42 10.65 20.73 -9.61
C ALA A 42 11.77 21.40 -8.78
N GLU A 43 12.71 20.63 -8.25
CA GLU A 43 13.83 21.14 -7.45
C GLU A 43 14.78 21.99 -8.28
N LYS A 44 14.97 21.66 -9.57
CA LYS A 44 15.72 22.48 -10.51
C LYS A 44 15.09 23.88 -10.66
N LYS A 45 13.77 23.97 -10.84
CA LYS A 45 13.06 25.27 -10.91
C LYS A 45 13.19 26.08 -9.62
N LEU A 46 13.08 25.42 -8.47
CA LEU A 46 13.28 26.05 -7.16
C LEU A 46 14.73 26.57 -7.00
N SER A 47 15.71 25.79 -7.46
CA SER A 47 17.10 26.18 -7.48
C SER A 47 17.37 27.35 -8.42
N GLU A 48 16.85 27.32 -9.64
CA GLU A 48 16.96 28.42 -10.61
C GLU A 48 16.37 29.73 -10.06
N ALA A 49 15.23 29.65 -9.34
CA ALA A 49 14.65 30.80 -8.66
C ALA A 49 15.67 31.40 -7.66
N MET A 50 16.31 30.59 -6.82
CA MET A 50 17.35 31.04 -5.88
C MET A 50 18.61 31.56 -6.59
N GLN A 51 19.10 30.88 -7.64
CA GLN A 51 20.31 31.30 -8.37
C GLN A 51 20.12 32.67 -9.00
N SER A 52 18.93 32.92 -9.55
CA SER A 52 18.57 34.19 -10.18
C SER A 52 18.37 35.33 -9.17
N SER A 53 18.29 35.02 -7.87
CA SER A 53 17.99 36.02 -6.84
C SER A 53 19.18 36.88 -6.47
N GLN A 54 18.92 38.18 -6.31
CA GLN A 54 19.91 39.17 -5.88
C GLN A 54 19.91 39.36 -4.35
N SER A 55 18.87 38.88 -3.67
CA SER A 55 18.73 38.89 -2.21
C SER A 55 17.77 37.79 -1.75
N LEU A 56 17.76 37.49 -0.46
CA LEU A 56 16.80 36.52 0.11
C LEU A 56 15.35 37.03 0.03
N GLU A 57 15.13 38.35 0.07
CA GLU A 57 13.79 38.93 -0.11
C GLU A 57 13.31 38.77 -1.55
N ASP A 58 14.20 38.92 -2.54
CA ASP A 58 13.89 38.65 -3.94
C ASP A 58 13.52 37.17 -4.15
N PHE A 59 14.26 36.25 -3.52
CA PHE A 59 13.90 34.83 -3.54
C PHE A 59 12.52 34.57 -2.95
N LYS A 60 12.19 35.15 -1.79
CA LYS A 60 10.87 35.00 -1.17
C LYS A 60 9.73 35.42 -2.11
N ASN A 61 9.92 36.48 -2.89
CA ASN A 61 8.94 36.94 -3.88
C ASN A 61 8.84 36.01 -5.11
N LYS A 62 9.96 35.40 -5.52
CA LYS A 62 10.03 34.44 -6.64
C LYS A 62 9.55 33.03 -6.29
N MET A 63 9.61 32.66 -5.01
CA MET A 63 9.39 31.29 -4.56
C MET A 63 7.96 30.80 -4.83
N GLY A 64 6.94 31.66 -4.73
CA GLY A 64 5.55 31.32 -5.01
C GLY A 64 5.13 30.01 -4.33
N ASN A 65 4.63 29.05 -5.13
CA ASN A 65 4.25 27.70 -4.71
C ASN A 65 5.30 26.61 -5.08
N LEU A 66 6.56 27.00 -5.32
CA LEU A 66 7.58 26.05 -5.80
C LEU A 66 7.88 24.95 -4.77
N ASN A 67 7.74 25.20 -3.48
CA ASN A 67 7.92 24.17 -2.45
C ASN A 67 6.79 23.12 -2.50
N GLU A 68 5.56 23.56 -2.69
CA GLU A 68 4.39 22.70 -2.85
C GLU A 68 4.51 21.86 -4.12
N LEU A 69 5.01 22.45 -5.21
CA LEU A 69 5.30 21.72 -6.45
C LEU A 69 6.40 20.67 -6.25
N CYS A 70 7.43 20.95 -5.45
CA CYS A 70 8.44 19.94 -5.09
C CYS A 70 7.83 18.80 -4.27
N ALA A 71 6.92 19.08 -3.33
CA ALA A 71 6.23 18.06 -2.56
C ALA A 71 5.35 17.17 -3.44
N ASN A 72 4.55 17.77 -4.33
CA ASN A 72 3.71 17.03 -5.30
C ASN A 72 4.58 16.15 -6.22
N ALA A 73 5.73 16.68 -6.67
CA ALA A 73 6.65 15.96 -7.54
C ALA A 73 7.29 14.74 -6.85
N LEU A 74 7.69 14.86 -5.58
CA LEU A 74 8.21 13.74 -4.81
C LEU A 74 7.17 12.63 -4.65
N VAL A 75 5.94 13.00 -4.26
CA VAL A 75 4.84 12.03 -4.13
C VAL A 75 4.57 11.33 -5.45
N LYS A 76 4.59 12.05 -6.58
CA LYS A 76 4.43 11.42 -7.91
C LYS A 76 5.49 10.37 -8.21
N ASP A 77 6.76 10.71 -8.00
CA ASP A 77 7.87 9.80 -8.24
C ASP A 77 7.76 8.53 -7.38
N GLU A 78 7.52 8.71 -6.06
CA GLU A 78 7.34 7.60 -5.11
C GLU A 78 6.15 6.72 -5.47
N THR A 79 5.01 7.35 -5.80
CA THR A 79 3.78 6.64 -6.16
C THR A 79 3.91 5.91 -7.49
N LEU A 80 4.66 6.44 -8.46
CA LEU A 80 4.92 5.74 -9.72
C LEU A 80 5.81 4.51 -9.53
N MET A 81 6.81 4.60 -8.65
CA MET A 81 7.63 3.44 -8.29
C MET A 81 6.78 2.35 -7.62
N GLU A 82 5.92 2.74 -6.67
CA GLU A 82 5.02 1.81 -5.99
C GLU A 82 4.01 1.16 -6.97
N LYS A 83 3.40 1.97 -7.85
CA LYS A 83 2.52 1.47 -8.92
C LYS A 83 3.24 0.43 -9.78
N ALA A 84 4.45 0.75 -10.26
CA ALA A 84 5.24 -0.18 -11.08
C ALA A 84 5.58 -1.47 -10.33
N PHE A 85 5.85 -1.40 -9.02
CA PHE A 85 6.05 -2.58 -8.19
C PHE A 85 4.80 -3.46 -8.13
N TYR A 86 3.61 -2.89 -7.90
CA TYR A 86 2.37 -3.66 -7.83
C TYR A 86 1.95 -4.22 -9.20
N GLU A 87 2.12 -3.45 -10.28
CA GLU A 87 1.87 -3.93 -11.66
C GLU A 87 2.71 -5.15 -12.00
N LYS A 88 4.01 -5.12 -11.67
CA LYS A 88 4.92 -6.26 -11.87
C LYS A 88 4.42 -7.53 -11.18
N HIS A 89 3.79 -7.39 -10.02
CA HIS A 89 3.28 -8.51 -9.22
C HIS A 89 1.81 -8.82 -9.47
N LYS A 90 1.17 -8.14 -10.43
CA LYS A 90 -0.26 -8.27 -10.74
C LYS A 90 -1.15 -8.07 -9.50
N GLU A 91 -0.75 -7.16 -8.62
CA GLU A 91 -1.52 -6.75 -7.45
C GLU A 91 -2.57 -5.73 -7.88
N ASN A 92 -3.80 -6.17 -8.10
CA ASN A 92 -4.91 -5.33 -8.58
C ASN A 92 -5.69 -4.61 -7.46
N VAL A 93 -5.51 -5.03 -6.21
CA VAL A 93 -6.10 -4.35 -5.04
C VAL A 93 -5.10 -3.36 -4.44
N ARG A 94 -3.88 -3.81 -4.10
CA ARG A 94 -2.88 -2.96 -3.45
C ARG A 94 -2.47 -1.75 -4.29
N ILE A 95 -2.60 -1.81 -5.61
CA ILE A 95 -2.27 -0.71 -6.52
C ILE A 95 -3.25 0.49 -6.45
N LEU A 96 -4.43 0.31 -5.86
CA LEU A 96 -5.52 1.27 -5.99
C LEU A 96 -5.24 2.62 -5.30
N ASP A 97 -4.50 2.66 -4.19
CA ASP A 97 -4.06 3.95 -3.64
C ASP A 97 -3.14 4.69 -4.60
N ALA A 98 -2.15 4.02 -5.19
CA ALA A 98 -1.19 4.63 -6.09
C ALA A 98 -1.88 5.22 -7.31
N GLU A 99 -2.86 4.52 -7.88
CA GLU A 99 -3.69 5.03 -8.96
C GLU A 99 -4.51 6.26 -8.55
N ARG A 100 -5.16 6.22 -7.39
CA ARG A 100 -6.00 7.33 -6.89
C ARG A 100 -5.18 8.55 -6.49
N ILE A 101 -4.00 8.36 -5.89
CA ILE A 101 -3.05 9.42 -5.53
C ILE A 101 -2.53 10.11 -6.80
N LEU A 102 -2.09 9.36 -7.81
CA LEU A 102 -1.60 9.93 -9.08
C LEU A 102 -2.68 10.73 -9.82
N GLN A 103 -3.96 10.36 -9.70
CA GLN A 103 -5.08 11.12 -10.27
C GLN A 103 -5.33 12.46 -9.55
N LYS A 104 -4.97 12.57 -8.26
CA LYS A 104 -5.35 13.69 -7.39
C LYS A 104 -4.21 14.62 -7.01
N VAL A 105 -2.96 14.14 -7.02
CA VAL A 105 -1.79 14.87 -6.52
C VAL A 105 -1.62 16.28 -7.10
N ASP A 106 -1.95 16.48 -8.38
CA ASP A 106 -1.86 17.80 -9.02
C ASP A 106 -2.95 18.80 -8.58
N SER A 107 -4.02 18.31 -7.95
CA SER A 107 -5.09 19.16 -7.42
C SER A 107 -4.81 19.69 -6.01
N CYS A 108 -3.81 19.14 -5.32
CA CYS A 108 -3.44 19.55 -3.98
C CYS A 108 -2.73 20.90 -4.00
N SER A 109 -3.28 21.87 -3.27
CA SER A 109 -2.82 23.26 -3.29
C SER A 109 -1.62 23.52 -2.37
N ASN A 110 -1.46 22.69 -1.33
CA ASN A 110 -0.43 22.82 -0.32
C ASN A 110 -0.07 21.45 0.29
N ALA A 111 1.04 21.40 1.03
CA ALA A 111 1.56 20.16 1.61
C ALA A 111 0.61 19.51 2.64
N THR A 112 -0.21 20.30 3.35
CA THR A 112 -1.18 19.78 4.30
C THR A 112 -2.31 19.04 3.58
N ASP A 113 -2.90 19.66 2.55
CA ASP A 113 -3.93 19.03 1.71
C ASP A 113 -3.41 17.76 1.04
N LEU A 114 -2.15 17.80 0.56
CA LEU A 114 -1.48 16.63 -0.01
C LEU A 114 -1.38 15.48 1.00
N GLY A 115 -0.91 15.77 2.21
CA GLY A 115 -0.79 14.77 3.28
C GLY A 115 -2.14 14.18 3.70
N ILE A 116 -3.19 15.00 3.78
CA ILE A 116 -4.56 14.55 4.07
C ILE A 116 -5.05 13.63 2.95
N MET A 117 -4.92 14.04 1.69
CA MET A 117 -5.36 13.26 0.54
C MET A 117 -4.67 11.89 0.48
N ILE A 118 -3.35 11.84 0.67
CA ILE A 118 -2.60 10.57 0.71
C ILE A 118 -3.13 9.67 1.83
N THR A 119 -3.33 10.23 3.03
CA THR A 119 -3.83 9.47 4.19
C THR A 119 -5.22 8.90 3.91
N GLU A 120 -6.12 9.68 3.33
CA GLU A 120 -7.47 9.24 2.98
C GLU A 120 -7.47 8.11 1.96
N GLU A 121 -6.68 8.21 0.88
CA GLU A 121 -6.61 7.17 -0.15
C GLU A 121 -5.90 5.90 0.37
N THR A 122 -4.85 6.05 1.18
CA THR A 122 -4.16 4.91 1.82
C THR A 122 -5.09 4.17 2.77
N ASN A 123 -5.88 4.90 3.58
CA ASN A 123 -6.85 4.29 4.49
C ASN A 123 -7.95 3.53 3.74
N LYS A 124 -8.45 4.08 2.63
CA LYS A 124 -9.42 3.36 1.76
C LYS A 124 -8.82 2.07 1.22
N ASN A 125 -7.59 2.13 0.70
CA ASN A 125 -6.90 0.96 0.16
C ASN A 125 -6.62 -0.09 1.25
N SER A 126 -6.27 0.33 2.46
CA SER A 126 -6.08 -0.58 3.60
C SER A 126 -7.33 -1.42 3.89
N MET A 127 -8.52 -0.80 3.80
CA MET A 127 -9.79 -1.51 3.93
C MET A 127 -10.03 -2.50 2.79
N GLU A 128 -9.76 -2.08 1.54
CA GLU A 128 -9.88 -2.94 0.35
C GLU A 128 -8.94 -4.14 0.43
N ILE A 129 -7.69 -3.93 0.86
CA ILE A 129 -6.70 -4.98 1.10
C ILE A 129 -7.17 -5.92 2.20
N THR A 130 -7.71 -5.41 3.30
CA THR A 130 -8.20 -6.23 4.42
C THR A 130 -9.34 -7.14 3.96
N SER A 131 -10.33 -6.58 3.25
CA SER A 131 -11.45 -7.36 2.68
C SER A 131 -10.98 -8.42 1.70
N ASP A 132 -9.94 -8.13 0.92
CA ASP A 132 -9.38 -9.06 -0.04
C ASP A 132 -8.61 -10.21 0.64
N GLU A 133 -7.73 -9.89 1.58
CA GLU A 133 -6.93 -10.87 2.33
C GLU A 133 -7.81 -11.76 3.22
N ALA A 134 -8.97 -11.29 3.67
CA ALA A 134 -9.94 -12.09 4.43
C ALA A 134 -10.44 -13.33 3.65
N HIS A 135 -10.35 -13.33 2.32
CA HIS A 135 -10.64 -14.52 1.52
C HIS A 135 -9.67 -15.68 1.77
N ARG A 136 -8.52 -15.41 2.41
CA ARG A 136 -7.51 -16.41 2.74
C ARG A 136 -7.81 -17.23 3.99
N VAL A 137 -8.94 -17.03 4.66
CA VAL A 137 -9.35 -17.86 5.81
C VAL A 137 -9.33 -19.37 5.52
N LEU A 138 -9.61 -19.78 4.26
CA LEU A 138 -9.48 -21.17 3.82
C LEU A 138 -8.07 -21.74 4.11
N VAL A 139 -7.03 -20.93 3.96
CA VAL A 139 -5.64 -21.35 4.20
C VAL A 139 -5.45 -21.74 5.66
N ASP A 140 -6.04 -20.98 6.58
CA ASP A 140 -5.99 -21.29 8.00
C ASP A 140 -6.79 -22.55 8.31
N ASP A 141 -7.86 -22.82 7.55
CA ASP A 141 -8.68 -24.03 7.70
C ASP A 141 -8.14 -25.27 6.98
N TRP A 142 -7.01 -25.19 6.25
CA TRP A 142 -6.46 -26.34 5.53
C TRP A 142 -6.20 -27.55 6.44
N PHE A 143 -5.61 -27.30 7.61
CA PHE A 143 -5.34 -28.38 8.56
C PHE A 143 -6.63 -28.98 9.12
N LEU A 144 -7.73 -28.21 9.18
CA LEU A 144 -9.03 -28.72 9.58
C LEU A 144 -9.63 -29.60 8.49
N LEU A 145 -9.45 -29.25 7.21
CA LEU A 145 -9.86 -30.10 6.09
C LEU A 145 -9.15 -31.45 6.12
N ASP A 146 -7.83 -31.45 6.37
CA ASP A 146 -7.04 -32.68 6.46
C ASP A 146 -7.48 -33.53 7.66
N LYS A 147 -7.68 -32.90 8.84
CA LYS A 147 -8.18 -33.62 10.02
C LYS A 147 -9.56 -34.20 9.78
N LEU A 148 -10.46 -33.43 9.14
CA LEU A 148 -11.80 -33.90 8.83
C LEU A 148 -11.75 -35.18 8.00
N GLU A 149 -10.92 -35.21 6.95
CA GLU A 149 -10.71 -36.41 6.13
C GLU A 149 -10.16 -37.59 6.92
N ILE A 150 -9.19 -37.35 7.81
CA ILE A 150 -8.64 -38.40 8.67
C ILE A 150 -9.73 -39.01 9.55
N TYR A 151 -10.54 -38.19 10.22
CA TYR A 151 -11.57 -38.67 11.15
C TYR A 151 -12.78 -39.28 10.45
N GLU A 152 -13.16 -38.79 9.27
CA GLU A 152 -14.24 -39.37 8.47
C GLU A 152 -13.89 -40.77 7.94
N ASN A 153 -12.61 -41.01 7.66
CA ASN A 153 -12.11 -42.28 7.10
C ASN A 153 -11.38 -43.16 8.13
N ALA A 154 -11.44 -42.83 9.42
CA ALA A 154 -10.70 -43.55 10.45
C ALA A 154 -11.20 -45.01 10.62
N GLU A 155 -10.32 -45.97 10.36
CA GLU A 155 -10.57 -47.39 10.61
C GLU A 155 -10.21 -47.76 12.06
N VAL A 156 -11.19 -47.62 12.95
CA VAL A 156 -11.04 -47.89 14.39
C VAL A 156 -12.00 -49.00 14.89
N PRO A 157 -11.71 -49.65 16.03
CA PRO A 157 -12.64 -50.56 16.69
C PRO A 157 -14.03 -49.92 16.91
N SER A 158 -15.06 -50.77 16.94
CA SER A 158 -16.46 -50.33 16.96
C SER A 158 -16.80 -49.35 18.08
N GLU A 159 -16.17 -49.52 19.24
CA GLU A 159 -16.34 -48.70 20.44
C GLU A 159 -15.86 -47.25 20.24
N TYR A 160 -14.94 -46.98 19.32
CA TYR A 160 -14.40 -45.64 19.03
C TYR A 160 -15.07 -44.97 17.83
N LYS A 161 -15.87 -45.71 17.03
CA LYS A 161 -16.46 -45.16 15.79
C LYS A 161 -17.38 -43.97 16.03
N SER A 162 -18.11 -43.95 17.14
CA SER A 162 -18.97 -42.81 17.50
C SER A 162 -18.16 -41.56 17.85
N GLU A 163 -17.03 -41.74 18.55
CA GLU A 163 -16.12 -40.65 18.91
C GLU A 163 -15.49 -40.02 17.66
N MET A 164 -14.99 -40.83 16.73
CA MET A 164 -14.41 -40.31 15.48
C MET A 164 -15.42 -39.51 14.66
N LYS A 165 -16.68 -39.98 14.58
CA LYS A 165 -17.77 -39.25 13.92
C LYS A 165 -18.10 -37.93 14.61
N GLN A 166 -18.07 -37.90 15.94
CA GLN A 166 -18.31 -36.67 16.70
C GLN A 166 -17.20 -35.65 16.42
N ILE A 167 -15.93 -36.08 16.48
CA ILE A 167 -14.78 -35.20 16.20
C ILE A 167 -14.86 -34.64 14.76
N ALA A 168 -15.17 -35.49 13.77
CA ALA A 168 -15.39 -35.04 12.40
C ALA A 168 -16.52 -34.00 12.31
N SER A 169 -17.64 -34.23 13.00
CA SER A 169 -18.75 -33.26 13.06
C SER A 169 -18.33 -31.94 13.70
N ASP A 170 -17.53 -31.97 14.78
CA ASP A 170 -17.07 -30.78 15.47
C ASP A 170 -16.14 -29.95 14.59
N ILE A 171 -15.20 -30.60 13.88
CA ILE A 171 -14.31 -29.96 12.91
C ILE A 171 -15.12 -29.32 11.78
N ARG A 172 -16.10 -30.03 11.23
CA ARG A 172 -17.00 -29.51 10.19
C ARG A 172 -17.72 -28.25 10.66
N ASN A 173 -18.24 -28.27 11.89
CA ASN A 173 -18.89 -27.10 12.48
C ASN A 173 -17.90 -25.95 12.68
N SER A 174 -16.65 -26.21 13.11
CA SER A 174 -15.63 -25.17 13.23
C SER A 174 -15.34 -24.47 11.90
N ILE A 175 -15.22 -25.22 10.80
CA ILE A 175 -15.02 -24.65 9.46
C ILE A 175 -16.19 -23.74 9.07
N ILE A 176 -17.44 -24.18 9.32
CA ILE A 176 -18.64 -23.39 9.03
C ILE A 176 -18.67 -22.11 9.87
N GLU A 177 -18.36 -22.20 11.17
CA GLU A 177 -18.34 -21.05 12.07
C GLU A 177 -17.21 -20.08 11.73
N ASN A 178 -16.03 -20.56 11.34
CA ASN A 178 -14.92 -19.71 10.89
C ASN A 178 -15.32 -18.90 9.65
N ALA A 179 -15.89 -19.58 8.64
CA ALA A 179 -16.40 -18.92 7.44
C ALA A 179 -17.48 -17.87 7.77
N ARG A 180 -18.40 -18.20 8.70
CA ARG A 180 -19.47 -17.28 9.13
C ARG A 180 -18.90 -16.07 9.87
N SER A 181 -17.98 -16.29 10.80
CA SER A 181 -17.35 -15.23 11.61
C SER A 181 -16.64 -14.22 10.72
N VAL A 182 -15.81 -14.69 9.77
CA VAL A 182 -15.12 -13.79 8.84
C VAL A 182 -16.12 -12.99 8.00
N GLU A 183 -17.22 -13.59 7.58
CA GLU A 183 -18.26 -12.85 6.86
C GLU A 183 -18.96 -11.80 7.70
N GLU A 184 -19.29 -12.12 8.96
CA GLU A 184 -19.88 -11.18 9.90
C GLU A 184 -18.94 -10.00 10.16
N ASP A 185 -17.65 -10.27 10.37
CA ASP A 185 -16.62 -9.26 10.59
C ASP A 185 -16.43 -8.36 9.36
N MET A 186 -16.36 -8.93 8.16
CA MET A 186 -16.19 -8.16 6.93
C MET A 186 -17.44 -7.37 6.54
N GLN A 187 -18.64 -7.84 6.92
CA GLN A 187 -19.88 -7.10 6.69
C GLN A 187 -20.01 -5.81 7.49
N ALA A 188 -19.22 -5.64 8.56
CA ALA A 188 -19.11 -4.35 9.24
C ALA A 188 -18.49 -3.26 8.35
N TRP A 189 -17.74 -3.65 7.32
CA TRP A 189 -16.99 -2.76 6.44
C TRP A 189 -17.55 -2.72 5.02
N GLU A 190 -17.89 -3.88 4.45
CA GLU A 190 -18.50 -4.01 3.14
C GLU A 190 -19.84 -4.74 3.25
N ASN A 191 -20.92 -3.97 3.13
CA ASN A 191 -22.27 -4.52 3.19
C ASN A 191 -22.44 -5.58 2.10
N ARG A 192 -22.82 -6.80 2.50
CA ARG A 192 -22.96 -7.99 1.65
C ARG A 192 -21.64 -8.64 1.21
N TRP A 193 -20.52 -8.35 1.87
CA TRP A 193 -19.30 -9.13 1.68
C TRP A 193 -19.59 -10.62 1.93
N ARG A 194 -19.01 -11.45 1.06
CA ARG A 194 -19.14 -12.90 1.09
C ARG A 194 -17.80 -13.52 0.76
N LEU A 195 -17.46 -14.56 1.50
CA LEU A 195 -16.25 -15.34 1.28
C LEU A 195 -16.27 -15.94 -0.13
N LYS A 196 -15.17 -15.72 -0.87
CA LYS A 196 -14.91 -16.21 -2.23
C LYS A 196 -13.54 -16.88 -2.26
N PRO A 197 -13.45 -18.17 -1.88
CA PRO A 197 -12.17 -18.89 -1.83
C PRO A 197 -11.45 -18.94 -3.18
N GLU A 198 -12.18 -18.80 -4.30
CA GLU A 198 -11.64 -18.81 -5.66
C GLU A 198 -10.63 -17.68 -5.92
N ILE A 199 -10.66 -16.60 -5.14
CA ILE A 199 -9.68 -15.52 -5.23
C ILE A 199 -8.25 -16.03 -4.98
N LEU A 200 -8.08 -17.13 -4.24
CA LEU A 200 -6.77 -17.77 -4.03
C LEU A 200 -6.12 -18.27 -5.32
N LEU A 201 -6.89 -18.47 -6.40
CA LEU A 201 -6.39 -18.89 -7.70
C LEU A 201 -5.77 -17.74 -8.50
N GLU A 202 -5.95 -16.49 -8.05
CA GLU A 202 -5.31 -15.33 -8.67
C GLU A 202 -3.80 -15.35 -8.41
N TYR A 203 -3.01 -14.93 -9.41
CA TYR A 203 -1.54 -14.97 -9.37
C TYR A 203 -0.93 -14.38 -8.08
N ARG A 204 -1.49 -13.26 -7.61
CA ARG A 204 -1.02 -12.51 -6.44
C ARG A 204 -1.22 -13.26 -5.11
N HIS A 205 -2.21 -14.14 -5.03
CA HIS A 205 -2.45 -15.02 -3.89
C HIS A 205 -1.65 -16.31 -4.03
N LYS A 206 -1.64 -16.93 -5.22
CA LYS A 206 -0.90 -18.17 -5.49
C LYS A 206 0.58 -18.10 -5.13
N ARG A 207 1.24 -16.98 -5.41
CA ARG A 207 2.67 -16.77 -5.09
C ARG A 207 3.00 -16.84 -3.58
N LEU A 208 1.98 -16.75 -2.72
CA LEU A 208 2.13 -16.84 -1.26
C LEU A 208 2.11 -18.28 -0.76
N PHE A 209 1.78 -19.24 -1.63
CA PHE A 209 1.65 -20.65 -1.29
C PHE A 209 2.74 -21.50 -1.94
N PRO A 210 3.28 -22.49 -1.23
CA PRO A 210 4.23 -23.45 -1.79
C PRO A 210 3.52 -24.63 -2.51
N TYR A 211 2.23 -24.50 -2.84
CA TYR A 211 1.41 -25.57 -3.39
C TYR A 211 1.13 -25.39 -4.88
N GLU A 212 0.97 -26.50 -5.60
CA GLU A 212 0.54 -26.49 -7.00
C GLU A 212 -0.94 -26.10 -7.13
N ASP A 213 -1.30 -25.45 -8.24
CA ASP A 213 -2.67 -24.99 -8.54
C ASP A 213 -3.72 -26.09 -8.32
N LYS A 214 -3.43 -27.32 -8.74
CA LYS A 214 -4.32 -28.47 -8.57
C LYS A 214 -4.68 -28.74 -7.11
N HIS A 215 -3.71 -28.64 -6.20
CA HIS A 215 -3.96 -28.85 -4.77
C HIS A 215 -4.84 -27.74 -4.19
N ILE A 216 -4.62 -26.49 -4.63
CA ILE A 216 -5.44 -25.35 -4.20
C ILE A 216 -6.88 -25.52 -4.68
N GLU A 217 -7.09 -25.92 -5.94
CA GLU A 217 -8.41 -26.20 -6.51
C GLU A 217 -9.16 -27.32 -5.76
N GLU A 218 -8.49 -28.44 -5.48
CA GLU A 218 -9.06 -29.56 -4.72
C GLU A 218 -9.56 -29.11 -3.33
N GLN A 219 -8.76 -28.27 -2.67
CA GLN A 219 -9.05 -27.82 -1.32
C GLN A 219 -10.14 -26.75 -1.27
N ILE A 220 -10.18 -25.84 -2.26
CA ILE A 220 -11.30 -24.94 -2.47
C ILE A 220 -12.59 -25.73 -2.65
N ALA A 221 -12.58 -26.76 -3.51
CA ALA A 221 -13.76 -27.59 -3.76
C ALA A 221 -14.25 -28.31 -2.49
N ARG A 222 -13.33 -28.90 -1.71
CA ARG A 222 -13.64 -29.53 -0.42
C ARG A 222 -14.26 -28.53 0.56
N TYR A 223 -13.63 -27.39 0.75
CA TYR A 223 -14.10 -26.36 1.66
C TYR A 223 -15.51 -25.86 1.30
N LYS A 224 -15.72 -25.56 0.02
CA LYS A 224 -17.01 -25.14 -0.53
C LYS A 224 -18.13 -26.15 -0.28
N SER A 225 -17.83 -27.44 -0.39
CA SER A 225 -18.78 -28.52 -0.07
C SER A 225 -19.19 -28.54 1.42
N ILE A 226 -18.36 -28.00 2.31
CA ILE A 226 -18.64 -27.92 3.76
C ILE A 226 -19.45 -26.67 4.09
N ILE A 227 -19.05 -25.51 3.55
CA ILE A 227 -19.72 -24.23 3.81
C ILE A 227 -20.98 -24.00 2.94
N ASN A 228 -21.36 -25.01 2.15
CA ASN A 228 -22.52 -25.01 1.24
C ASN A 228 -22.50 -23.89 0.19
N ARG A 229 -21.40 -23.79 -0.59
CA ARG A 229 -21.22 -22.80 -1.66
C ARG A 229 -20.61 -23.36 -2.93
#